data_AF-A0A7X9BC90-F1
#
_entry.id   AF-A0A7X9BC90-F1
#
_cell.length_a   1.000
_cell.length_b   1.000
_cell.length_c   1.000
_cell.angle_alpha   90.00
_cell.angle_beta   90.00
_cell.angle_gamma   90.00
#
_symmetry.space_group_name_H-M   'P 1'
#
loop_
_entity.id
_entity.type
_entity.pdbx_description
1 polymer ?
#
loop_
_entity_poly.entity_id
_entity_poly.type
_entity_poly.pdbx_seq_one_letter_code
_entity_poly.pdbx_strand_id
1 'polypeptide(L)'
;MSNRNIFDEEFLNELRDRIKENDSPTFQQEERKRIISFDRIPKKLLPEIKYWKQLGFYLYNIDGDAVFYQAILPEGWYMQENGNSLRGIDIFDEKARIRGRIYYKASDFNPEAYAWLNPRYKLCEHFDYNKCMEEIYFGNKQEVLFFAGAIPKYNSVPEKIRPAIKEAKKLLIKAVNKYAEKHYPYWEDVMAYWGCFTSSREKLGKEIYFGNEQEVVFSAGAVNYEGRAPYVSEKELEAAADQLKKAVDVFAEEYLNLENGQSFQENDYMKRSRIYKG
;
A
#
# COMPACT_ATOMS: atom_id res chain seq x y z
N MET A 1 -49.91 11.66 -17.75
CA MET A 1 -49.39 11.63 -16.37
C MET A 1 -48.13 12.48 -16.35
N SER A 2 -48.21 13.68 -15.78
CA SER A 2 -47.08 14.62 -15.72
C SER A 2 -46.17 14.23 -14.57
N ASN A 3 -44.91 13.91 -14.87
CA ASN A 3 -43.84 13.74 -13.89
C ASN A 3 -43.62 15.09 -13.19
N ARG A 4 -44.27 15.30 -12.04
CA ARG A 4 -43.92 16.42 -11.18
C ARG A 4 -42.58 16.12 -10.56
N ASN A 5 -41.58 16.94 -10.88
CA ASN A 5 -40.31 16.95 -10.20
C ASN A 5 -40.59 17.28 -8.72
N ILE A 6 -40.31 16.34 -7.82
CA ILE A 6 -40.73 16.38 -6.40
C ILE A 6 -39.89 17.39 -5.59
N PHE A 7 -38.77 17.84 -6.15
CA PHE A 7 -37.85 18.77 -5.51
C PHE A 7 -37.80 20.08 -6.31
N ASP A 8 -37.96 21.21 -5.63
CA ASP A 8 -37.72 22.51 -6.24
C ASP A 8 -36.21 22.77 -6.40
N GLU A 9 -35.87 23.70 -7.30
CA GLU A 9 -34.47 24.05 -7.58
C GLU A 9 -33.76 24.66 -6.36
N GLU A 10 -34.51 25.26 -5.43
CA GLU A 10 -33.97 25.83 -4.20
C GLU A 10 -33.41 24.72 -3.29
N PHE A 11 -34.19 23.66 -3.05
CA PHE A 11 -33.75 22.48 -2.33
C PHE A 11 -32.55 21.80 -3.00
N LEU A 12 -32.55 21.68 -4.34
CA LEU A 12 -31.44 21.07 -5.06
C LEU A 12 -30.15 21.89 -4.96
N ASN A 13 -30.25 23.21 -4.94
CA ASN A 13 -29.08 24.08 -4.75
C ASN A 13 -28.55 24.03 -3.32
N GLU A 14 -29.43 24.04 -2.32
CA GLU A 14 -29.03 23.84 -0.92
C GLU A 14 -28.32 22.49 -0.73
N LEU A 15 -28.87 21.42 -1.32
CA LEU A 15 -28.26 20.09 -1.27
C LEU A 15 -26.88 20.08 -1.93
N ARG A 16 -26.71 20.74 -3.09
CA ARG A 16 -25.41 20.86 -3.78
C ARG A 16 -24.39 21.62 -2.94
N ASP A 17 -24.79 22.68 -2.28
CA ASP A 17 -23.86 23.49 -1.47
C ASP A 17 -23.44 22.76 -0.21
N ARG A 18 -24.37 22.03 0.46
CA ARG A 18 -24.02 21.12 1.56
C ARG A 18 -23.05 20.01 1.11
N ILE A 19 -23.26 19.43 -0.08
CA ILE A 19 -22.32 18.43 -0.64
C ILE A 19 -20.93 19.04 -0.83
N LYS A 20 -20.83 20.24 -1.40
CA LYS A 20 -19.53 20.93 -1.60
C LYS A 20 -18.82 21.22 -0.28
N GLU A 21 -19.56 21.66 0.73
CA GLU A 21 -19.01 21.97 2.05
C GLU A 21 -18.44 20.72 2.74
N ASN A 22 -19.18 19.61 2.69
CA ASN A 22 -18.74 18.33 3.27
C ASN A 22 -17.62 17.65 2.46
N ASP A 23 -17.57 17.84 1.15
CA ASP A 23 -16.44 17.39 0.33
C ASP A 23 -15.23 18.36 0.41
N SER A 24 -15.33 19.44 1.20
CA SER A 24 -14.22 20.38 1.39
C SER A 24 -13.03 19.69 2.09
N PRO A 25 -11.78 19.97 1.66
CA PRO A 25 -10.59 19.39 2.28
C PRO A 25 -10.50 19.62 3.79
N THR A 26 -10.96 20.79 4.25
CA THR A 26 -10.95 21.19 5.67
C THR A 26 -11.88 20.30 6.50
N PHE A 27 -13.13 20.11 6.06
CA PHE A 27 -14.09 19.26 6.76
C PHE A 27 -13.59 17.81 6.86
N GLN A 28 -13.09 17.27 5.75
CA GLN A 28 -12.53 15.92 5.71
C GLN A 28 -11.36 15.76 6.70
N GLN A 29 -10.51 16.79 6.83
CA GLN A 29 -9.39 16.79 7.76
C GLN A 29 -9.85 16.85 9.22
N GLU A 30 -10.86 17.67 9.54
CA GLU A 30 -11.44 17.75 10.88
C GLU A 30 -12.07 16.43 11.31
N GLU A 31 -12.81 15.77 10.42
CA GLU A 31 -13.39 14.46 10.72
C GLU A 31 -12.31 13.38 10.93
N ARG A 32 -11.21 13.39 10.16
CA ARG A 32 -10.09 12.47 10.42
C ARG A 32 -9.43 12.72 11.76
N LYS A 33 -9.25 13.99 12.15
CA LYS A 33 -8.75 14.35 13.48
C LYS A 33 -9.68 13.83 14.58
N ARG A 34 -11.00 13.92 14.39
CA ARG A 34 -11.99 13.33 15.31
C ARG A 34 -11.83 11.82 15.40
N ILE A 35 -11.76 11.12 14.26
CA ILE A 35 -11.55 9.67 14.21
C ILE A 35 -10.31 9.27 15.02
N ILE A 36 -9.19 9.97 14.84
CA ILE A 36 -7.95 9.73 15.59
C ILE A 36 -8.14 10.04 17.09
N SER A 37 -8.67 11.21 17.43
CA SER A 37 -8.80 11.66 18.83
C SER A 37 -9.74 10.81 19.68
N PHE A 38 -10.72 10.17 19.03
CA PHE A 38 -11.71 9.32 19.68
C PHE A 38 -11.49 7.85 19.39
N ASP A 39 -10.32 7.43 18.89
CA ASP A 39 -10.02 6.04 18.57
C ASP A 39 -11.14 5.31 17.82
N ARG A 40 -11.70 5.95 16.78
CA ARG A 40 -12.82 5.36 16.02
C ARG A 40 -12.29 4.45 14.93
N ILE A 41 -12.83 3.23 14.86
CA ILE A 41 -12.50 2.27 13.81
C ILE A 41 -13.75 1.94 13.00
N PRO A 42 -13.70 1.99 11.66
CA PRO A 42 -14.82 1.61 10.80
C PRO A 42 -15.40 0.24 11.11
N LYS A 43 -16.73 0.07 10.97
CA LYS A 43 -17.38 -1.23 11.12
C LYS A 43 -17.05 -2.20 9.98
N LYS A 44 -16.68 -1.69 8.81
CA LYS A 44 -16.19 -2.50 7.67
C LYS A 44 -14.72 -2.82 7.88
N LEU A 45 -14.45 -4.00 8.44
CA LEU A 45 -13.11 -4.47 8.81
C LEU A 45 -12.60 -5.54 7.85
N LEU A 46 -11.33 -5.45 7.46
CA LEU A 46 -10.61 -6.45 6.67
C LEU A 46 -9.27 -6.85 7.33
N PRO A 47 -9.02 -8.11 7.66
CA PRO A 47 -9.98 -9.20 7.69
C PRO A 47 -11.08 -8.95 8.75
N GLU A 48 -11.99 -9.92 8.88
CA GLU A 48 -13.12 -9.86 9.81
C GLU A 48 -12.73 -9.53 11.26
N ILE A 49 -13.70 -9.01 12.02
CA ILE A 49 -13.53 -8.47 13.38
C ILE A 49 -12.80 -9.39 14.37
N LYS A 50 -12.87 -10.72 14.19
CA LYS A 50 -12.23 -11.67 15.10
C LYS A 50 -10.70 -11.51 15.15
N TYR A 51 -10.08 -11.18 14.01
CA TYR A 51 -8.63 -10.98 13.93
C TYR A 51 -8.20 -9.69 14.63
N TRP A 52 -8.99 -8.62 14.50
CA TRP A 52 -8.77 -7.37 15.23
C TRP A 52 -8.82 -7.61 16.75
N LYS A 53 -9.82 -8.36 17.22
CA LYS A 53 -9.90 -8.72 18.65
C LYS A 53 -8.73 -9.59 19.11
N GLN A 54 -8.25 -10.52 18.29
CA GLN A 54 -7.06 -11.33 18.59
C GLN A 54 -5.79 -10.50 18.73
N LEU A 55 -5.70 -9.35 18.06
CA LEU A 55 -4.61 -8.39 18.21
C LEU A 55 -4.72 -7.52 19.46
N GLY A 56 -5.80 -7.64 20.24
CA GLY A 56 -6.02 -6.85 21.45
C GLY A 56 -6.88 -5.61 21.25
N PHE A 57 -7.52 -5.42 20.09
CA PHE A 57 -8.50 -4.35 19.93
C PHE A 57 -9.79 -4.67 20.68
N TYR A 58 -10.25 -3.74 21.50
CA TYR A 58 -11.61 -3.79 22.06
C TYR A 58 -12.50 -2.83 21.26
N LEU A 59 -13.60 -3.34 20.70
CA LEU A 59 -14.49 -2.60 19.80
C LEU A 59 -15.90 -2.55 20.38
N TYR A 60 -16.41 -1.35 20.62
CA TYR A 60 -17.72 -1.08 21.19
C TYR A 60 -18.60 -0.37 20.15
N ASN A 61 -19.89 -0.72 20.13
CA ASN A 61 -20.85 0.05 19.35
C ASN A 61 -21.03 1.44 19.97
N ILE A 62 -21.13 2.45 19.12
CA ILE A 62 -21.55 3.80 19.51
C ILE A 62 -23.04 3.91 19.17
N ASP A 63 -23.84 4.34 20.13
CA ASP A 63 -25.27 4.52 19.92
C ASP A 63 -25.53 5.55 18.83
N GLY A 64 -26.34 5.18 17.83
CA GLY A 64 -26.65 6.02 16.67
C GLY A 64 -25.58 6.07 15.58
N ASP A 65 -24.39 5.47 15.78
CA ASP A 65 -23.34 5.43 14.75
C ASP A 65 -23.35 4.08 14.01
N ALA A 66 -23.71 4.13 12.73
CA ALA A 66 -23.71 2.97 11.85
C ALA A 66 -22.35 2.71 11.18
N VAL A 67 -21.40 3.65 11.27
CA VAL A 67 -20.17 3.67 10.47
C VAL A 67 -18.98 3.24 11.31
N PHE A 68 -18.92 3.63 12.59
CA PHE A 68 -17.76 3.41 13.46
C PHE A 68 -18.08 2.60 14.71
N TYR A 69 -17.05 1.88 15.16
CA TYR A 69 -16.89 1.44 16.53
C TYR A 69 -16.08 2.48 17.30
N GLN A 70 -16.35 2.60 18.60
CA GLN A 70 -15.39 3.13 19.56
C GLN A 70 -14.37 2.03 19.85
N ALA A 71 -13.08 2.30 19.67
CA ALA A 71 -12.03 1.33 19.94
C ALA A 71 -11.23 1.70 21.20
N ILE A 72 -10.67 0.66 21.82
CA ILE A 72 -9.45 0.76 22.63
C ILE A 72 -8.39 0.00 21.85
N LEU A 73 -7.32 0.71 21.46
CA LEU A 73 -6.20 0.14 20.73
C LEU A 73 -5.37 -0.77 21.64
N PRO A 74 -4.63 -1.75 21.09
CA PRO A 74 -3.65 -2.52 21.87
C PRO A 74 -2.61 -1.59 22.53
N GLU A 75 -1.99 -2.05 23.62
CA GLU A 75 -1.02 -1.24 24.35
C GLU A 75 0.13 -0.77 23.45
N GLY A 76 0.45 0.52 23.51
CA GLY A 76 1.50 1.16 22.70
C GLY A 76 1.11 1.43 21.24
N TRP A 77 -0.06 0.99 20.78
CA TRP A 77 -0.55 1.27 19.44
C TRP A 77 -1.18 2.65 19.36
N TYR A 78 -1.10 3.27 18.19
CA TYR A 78 -1.66 4.60 17.96
C TYR A 78 -2.08 4.80 16.50
N MET A 79 -2.92 5.82 16.26
CA MET A 79 -3.35 6.22 14.92
C MET A 79 -2.77 7.58 14.54
N GLN A 80 -2.43 7.74 13.25
CA GLN A 80 -1.92 9.01 12.74
C GLN A 80 -2.38 9.25 11.29
N GLU A 81 -2.65 10.51 10.96
CA GLU A 81 -3.02 10.90 9.59
C GLU A 81 -1.87 10.60 8.61
N ASN A 82 -2.20 9.99 7.47
CA ASN A 82 -1.23 9.69 6.43
C ASN A 82 -1.00 10.94 5.57
N GLY A 83 0.12 11.63 5.76
CA GLY A 83 0.44 12.89 5.08
C GLY A 83 0.46 12.84 3.54
N ASN A 84 0.46 11.64 2.93
CA ASN A 84 0.49 11.46 1.49
C ASN A 84 -0.87 11.07 0.89
N SER A 85 -1.92 10.91 1.70
CA SER A 85 -3.26 10.57 1.23
C SER A 85 -4.31 11.43 1.91
N LEU A 86 -5.09 12.15 1.10
CA LEU A 86 -6.20 12.99 1.57
C LEU A 86 -7.29 12.24 2.34
N ARG A 87 -7.22 10.91 2.47
CA ARG A 87 -8.30 10.05 3.01
C ARG A 87 -7.80 8.90 3.89
N GLY A 88 -6.52 8.85 4.24
CA GLY A 88 -5.91 7.72 4.94
C GLY A 88 -5.49 8.07 6.38
N ILE A 89 -5.78 7.17 7.32
CA ILE A 89 -5.20 7.16 8.66
C ILE A 89 -4.42 5.85 8.78
N ASP A 90 -3.14 5.93 9.14
CA ASP A 90 -2.29 4.76 9.38
C ASP A 90 -2.43 4.34 10.87
N ILE A 91 -2.52 3.04 11.13
CA ILE A 91 -2.50 2.45 12.48
C ILE A 91 -1.09 1.90 12.71
N PHE A 92 -0.45 2.35 13.77
CA PHE A 92 0.92 1.99 14.13
C PHE A 92 0.92 1.12 15.38
N ASP A 93 1.87 0.17 15.42
CA ASP A 93 2.16 -0.59 16.63
C ASP A 93 3.13 0.14 17.57
N GLU A 94 3.46 -0.51 18.68
CA GLU A 94 4.36 0.00 19.72
C GLU A 94 5.80 0.30 19.24
N LYS A 95 6.16 -0.21 18.05
CA LYS A 95 7.47 0.02 17.41
C LYS A 95 7.35 0.96 16.22
N ALA A 96 6.27 1.73 16.13
CA ALA A 96 5.98 2.65 15.03
C ALA A 96 5.96 1.97 13.64
N ARG A 97 5.56 0.70 13.57
CA ARG A 97 5.37 -0.02 12.30
C ARG A 97 3.90 0.09 11.89
N ILE A 98 3.65 0.37 10.61
CA ILE A 98 2.27 0.47 10.08
C ILE A 98 1.66 -0.94 10.04
N ARG A 99 0.59 -1.15 10.82
CA ARG A 99 -0.14 -2.43 10.94
C ARG A 99 -1.50 -2.43 10.32
N GLY A 100 -2.05 -1.27 10.09
CA GLY A 100 -3.34 -1.15 9.43
C GLY A 100 -3.51 0.22 8.85
N ARG A 101 -4.62 0.37 8.14
CA ARG A 101 -5.07 1.64 7.62
C ARG A 101 -6.56 1.75 7.72
N ILE A 102 -7.01 2.97 7.89
CA ILE A 102 -8.39 3.38 7.78
C ILE A 102 -8.49 4.27 6.55
N TYR A 103 -9.39 3.90 5.66
CA TYR A 103 -9.91 4.82 4.66
C TYR A 103 -11.20 5.42 5.20
N TYR A 104 -11.31 6.74 5.06
CA TYR A 104 -12.53 7.45 5.38
C TYR A 104 -12.80 8.56 4.36
N LYS A 105 -14.04 8.59 3.89
CA LYS A 105 -14.63 9.70 3.15
C LYS A 105 -15.86 10.18 3.89
N ALA A 106 -15.79 11.40 4.43
CA ALA A 106 -16.96 12.05 5.02
C ALA A 106 -17.93 12.41 3.90
N SER A 107 -19.16 11.94 3.97
CA SER A 107 -20.22 12.34 3.03
C SER A 107 -21.55 12.13 3.74
N ASP A 108 -22.40 13.15 3.77
CA ASP A 108 -23.70 13.08 4.45
C ASP A 108 -24.61 11.98 3.89
N PHE A 109 -24.46 11.67 2.60
CA PHE A 109 -25.36 10.76 1.90
C PHE A 109 -24.84 9.31 1.84
N ASN A 110 -23.51 9.13 1.91
CA ASN A 110 -22.89 7.81 1.88
C ASN A 110 -21.50 7.86 2.51
N PRO A 111 -21.39 7.92 3.84
CA PRO A 111 -20.11 7.87 4.51
C PRO A 111 -19.47 6.51 4.21
N GLU A 112 -18.30 6.55 3.58
CA GLU A 112 -17.55 5.35 3.25
C GLU A 112 -16.35 5.26 4.19
N ALA A 113 -16.39 4.27 5.07
CA ALA A 113 -15.32 3.98 5.99
C ALA A 113 -15.01 2.50 5.95
N TYR A 114 -13.74 2.14 5.82
CA TYR A 114 -13.27 0.78 5.97
C TYR A 114 -11.86 0.77 6.55
N ALA A 115 -11.55 -0.25 7.33
CA ALA A 115 -10.23 -0.46 7.89
C ALA A 115 -9.67 -1.79 7.44
N TRP A 116 -8.37 -1.84 7.23
CA TRP A 116 -7.69 -3.10 6.96
C TRP A 116 -6.38 -3.23 7.73
N LEU A 117 -6.05 -4.47 8.09
CA LEU A 117 -4.73 -4.84 8.61
C LEU A 117 -3.78 -5.12 7.45
N ASN A 118 -2.52 -4.73 7.60
CA ASN A 118 -1.46 -4.97 6.62
C ASN A 118 -0.56 -6.08 7.12
N PRO A 119 -0.32 -7.15 6.34
CA PRO A 119 0.70 -8.13 6.72
C PRO A 119 2.07 -7.46 6.87
N ARG A 120 2.96 -8.07 7.68
CA ARG A 120 4.29 -7.49 7.95
C ARG A 120 5.11 -7.36 6.68
N TYR A 121 5.01 -8.36 5.81
CA TYR A 121 5.69 -8.40 4.53
C TYR A 121 4.66 -8.69 3.45
N LYS A 122 4.86 -8.10 2.28
CA LYS A 122 4.02 -8.33 1.12
C LYS A 122 4.81 -8.12 -0.16
N LEU A 123 4.21 -8.54 -1.25
CA LEU A 123 4.59 -8.04 -2.56
C LEU A 123 4.32 -6.53 -2.63
N CYS A 124 5.33 -5.80 -3.04
CA CYS A 124 5.30 -4.36 -3.22
C CYS A 124 5.61 -4.00 -4.66
N GLU A 125 4.78 -3.10 -5.21
CA GLU A 125 5.00 -2.44 -6.49
C GLU A 125 5.22 -0.96 -6.17
N HIS A 126 6.45 -0.47 -6.34
CA HIS A 126 6.81 0.91 -6.04
C HIS A 126 7.20 1.63 -7.31
N PHE A 127 6.59 2.80 -7.56
CA PHE A 127 6.94 3.62 -8.72
C PHE A 127 7.95 4.71 -8.33
N ASP A 128 9.17 4.60 -8.86
CA ASP A 128 10.18 5.65 -8.79
C ASP A 128 9.90 6.69 -9.89
N TYR A 129 9.33 7.83 -9.48
CA TYR A 129 8.99 8.94 -10.37
C TYR A 129 10.21 9.58 -11.05
N ASN A 130 11.40 9.49 -10.45
CA ASN A 130 12.61 10.07 -11.04
C ASN A 130 13.14 9.20 -12.18
N LYS A 131 13.04 7.87 -12.03
CA LYS A 131 13.53 6.92 -13.03
C LYS A 131 12.45 6.49 -14.02
N CYS A 132 11.18 6.80 -13.77
CA CYS A 132 10.03 6.26 -14.49
C CYS A 132 10.00 4.71 -14.49
N MET A 133 10.46 4.12 -13.38
CA MET A 133 10.53 2.66 -13.20
C MET A 133 9.59 2.21 -12.09
N GLU A 134 8.97 1.06 -12.30
CA GLU A 134 8.20 0.31 -11.32
C GLU A 134 9.07 -0.82 -10.76
N GLU A 135 9.43 -0.71 -9.49
CA GLU A 135 10.21 -1.66 -8.71
C GLU A 135 9.28 -2.73 -8.12
N ILE A 136 9.66 -4.00 -8.26
CA ILE A 136 8.90 -5.15 -7.77
C ILE A 136 9.76 -5.90 -6.76
N TYR A 137 9.27 -5.99 -5.52
CA TYR A 137 10.01 -6.60 -4.42
C TYR A 137 9.08 -7.22 -3.37
N PHE A 138 9.67 -8.04 -2.50
CA PHE A 138 9.06 -8.56 -1.28
C PHE A 138 9.61 -7.83 -0.07
N GLY A 139 8.72 -7.33 0.80
CA GLY A 139 9.12 -6.64 2.02
C GLY A 139 8.04 -5.71 2.54
N ASN A 140 8.44 -4.61 3.15
CA ASN A 140 7.57 -3.52 3.58
C ASN A 140 8.21 -2.16 3.25
N LYS A 141 7.64 -1.07 3.77
CA LYS A 141 8.16 0.28 3.50
C LYS A 141 9.53 0.55 4.13
N GLN A 142 9.88 -0.17 5.18
CA GLN A 142 11.10 0.02 5.96
C GLN A 142 12.20 -0.97 5.56
N GLU A 143 11.84 -2.11 4.99
CA GLU A 143 12.73 -3.25 4.78
C GLU A 143 12.39 -3.98 3.47
N VAL A 144 13.37 -4.08 2.57
CA VAL A 144 13.29 -4.89 1.34
C VAL A 144 14.02 -6.21 1.59
N LEU A 145 13.28 -7.32 1.57
CA LEU A 145 13.83 -8.66 1.82
C LEU A 145 14.29 -9.34 0.53
N PHE A 146 13.60 -9.09 -0.58
CA PHE A 146 13.93 -9.64 -1.88
C PHE A 146 13.51 -8.67 -3.00
N PHE A 147 14.47 -8.18 -3.77
CA PHE A 147 14.22 -7.34 -4.94
C PHE A 147 14.23 -8.21 -6.20
N ALA A 148 13.09 -8.31 -6.88
CA ALA A 148 13.00 -9.12 -8.09
C ALA A 148 13.51 -8.37 -9.31
N GLY A 149 13.30 -7.04 -9.37
CA GLY A 149 13.72 -6.21 -10.49
C GLY A 149 12.89 -4.94 -10.61
N ALA A 150 13.18 -4.18 -11.66
CA ALA A 150 12.42 -2.99 -12.03
C ALA A 150 12.08 -3.01 -13.52
N ILE A 151 10.92 -2.46 -13.88
CA ILE A 151 10.44 -2.35 -15.26
C ILE A 151 9.99 -0.92 -15.54
N PRO A 152 10.06 -0.42 -16.79
CA PRO A 152 9.44 0.84 -17.14
C PRO A 152 7.95 0.86 -16.81
N LYS A 153 7.41 1.99 -16.36
CA LYS A 153 5.97 2.11 -16.12
C LYS A 153 5.19 1.80 -17.41
N TYR A 154 4.17 0.96 -17.29
CA TYR A 154 3.37 0.48 -18.44
C TYR A 154 2.86 1.61 -19.36
N ASN A 155 2.46 2.76 -18.78
CA ASN A 155 1.96 3.91 -19.53
C ASN A 155 3.05 4.88 -20.01
N SER A 156 4.31 4.71 -19.60
CA SER A 156 5.44 5.53 -20.06
C SER A 156 6.19 4.93 -21.24
N VAL A 157 5.81 3.74 -21.70
CA VAL A 157 6.40 3.08 -22.87
C VAL A 157 5.47 3.14 -24.09
N PRO A 158 6.03 3.08 -25.33
CA PRO A 158 5.25 2.92 -26.55
C PRO A 158 4.29 1.73 -26.49
N GLU A 159 3.12 1.87 -27.11
CA GLU A 159 2.05 0.86 -27.05
C GLU A 159 2.50 -0.52 -27.52
N LYS A 160 3.36 -0.58 -28.55
CA LYS A 160 3.93 -1.83 -29.08
C LYS A 160 4.76 -2.63 -28.06
N ILE A 161 5.30 -1.99 -27.02
CA ILE A 161 6.19 -2.63 -26.02
C ILE A 161 5.40 -3.02 -24.75
N ARG A 162 4.20 -2.45 -24.56
CA ARG A 162 3.33 -2.73 -23.41
C ARG A 162 3.08 -4.23 -23.16
N PRO A 163 2.84 -5.09 -24.18
CA PRO A 163 2.70 -6.52 -23.95
C PRO A 163 3.94 -7.16 -23.33
N ALA A 164 5.15 -6.78 -23.78
CA ALA A 164 6.40 -7.29 -23.23
C ALA A 164 6.62 -6.84 -21.78
N ILE A 165 6.33 -5.57 -21.46
CA ILE A 165 6.38 -5.07 -20.07
C ILE A 165 5.41 -5.83 -19.17
N LYS A 166 4.20 -6.11 -19.66
CA LYS A 166 3.19 -6.89 -18.91
C LYS A 166 3.67 -8.31 -18.62
N GLU A 167 4.29 -8.99 -19.58
CA GLU A 167 4.83 -10.34 -19.36
C GLU A 167 6.05 -10.32 -18.42
N ALA A 168 6.96 -9.37 -18.58
CA ALA A 168 8.08 -9.18 -17.65
C ALA A 168 7.59 -8.95 -16.21
N LYS A 169 6.58 -8.09 -16.02
CA LYS A 169 5.93 -7.86 -14.71
C LYS A 169 5.42 -9.15 -14.09
N LYS A 170 4.72 -10.00 -14.86
CA LYS A 170 4.21 -11.28 -14.36
C LYS A 170 5.33 -12.20 -13.88
N LEU A 171 6.47 -12.25 -14.58
CA LEU A 171 7.62 -13.07 -14.17
C LEU A 171 8.25 -12.56 -12.88
N LEU A 172 8.40 -11.25 -12.72
CA LEU A 172 8.93 -10.65 -11.49
C LEU A 172 8.00 -10.90 -10.30
N ILE A 173 6.68 -10.75 -10.48
CA ILE A 173 5.68 -11.10 -9.46
C ILE A 173 5.78 -12.59 -9.09
N LYS A 174 5.92 -13.48 -10.08
CA LYS A 174 6.07 -14.92 -9.84
C LYS A 174 7.33 -15.23 -9.03
N ALA A 175 8.45 -14.54 -9.31
CA ALA A 175 9.68 -14.70 -8.55
C ALA A 175 9.53 -14.24 -7.10
N VAL A 176 8.88 -13.09 -6.87
CA VAL A 176 8.54 -12.61 -5.53
C VAL A 176 7.68 -13.62 -4.76
N ASN A 177 6.61 -14.12 -5.38
CA ASN A 177 5.73 -15.09 -4.72
C ASN A 177 6.46 -16.39 -4.36
N LYS A 178 7.28 -16.92 -5.28
CA LYS A 178 8.10 -18.12 -5.01
C LYS A 178 9.06 -17.91 -3.84
N TYR A 179 9.68 -16.73 -3.76
CA TYR A 179 10.53 -16.37 -2.63
C TYR A 179 9.72 -16.30 -1.32
N ALA A 180 8.56 -15.64 -1.36
CA ALA A 180 7.68 -15.47 -0.22
C ALA A 180 7.15 -16.82 0.31
N GLU A 181 6.65 -17.70 -0.56
CA GLU A 181 6.18 -19.04 -0.19
C GLU A 181 7.28 -19.88 0.48
N LYS A 182 8.52 -19.79 -0.02
CA LYS A 182 9.65 -20.56 0.49
C LYS A 182 10.16 -20.06 1.84
N HIS A 183 10.24 -18.75 2.02
CA HIS A 183 10.91 -18.14 3.18
C HIS A 183 9.94 -17.60 4.24
N TYR A 184 8.70 -17.29 3.85
CA TYR A 184 7.68 -16.67 4.68
C TYR A 184 6.31 -17.30 4.37
N PRO A 185 6.09 -18.60 4.57
CA PRO A 185 4.88 -19.31 4.10
C PRO A 185 3.55 -18.74 4.61
N TYR A 186 3.56 -17.93 5.68
CA TYR A 186 2.38 -17.28 6.24
C TYR A 186 2.36 -15.76 5.93
N TRP A 187 3.04 -15.30 4.89
CA TRP A 187 3.19 -13.85 4.63
C TRP A 187 1.87 -13.14 4.33
N GLU A 188 0.85 -13.85 3.86
CA GLU A 188 -0.49 -13.32 3.67
C GLU A 188 -1.30 -13.23 4.97
N ASP A 189 -0.89 -13.96 6.01
CA ASP A 189 -1.52 -13.88 7.33
C ASP A 189 -1.11 -12.58 8.00
N VAL A 190 -2.09 -11.71 8.22
CA VAL A 190 -1.89 -10.44 8.92
C VAL A 190 -1.38 -10.63 10.34
N MET A 191 -1.52 -11.80 10.96
CA MET A 191 -1.01 -12.06 12.31
C MET A 191 0.46 -12.55 12.30
N ALA A 192 0.97 -12.98 11.14
CA ALA A 192 2.26 -13.65 11.06
C ALA A 192 3.44 -12.66 11.08
N TYR A 193 4.54 -13.10 11.71
CA TYR A 193 5.82 -12.41 11.75
C TYR A 193 5.81 -11.06 12.49
N TRP A 194 4.76 -10.69 13.22
CA TRP A 194 4.69 -9.35 13.86
C TRP A 194 5.60 -9.16 15.07
N GLY A 195 6.14 -10.25 15.63
CA GLY A 195 7.13 -10.21 16.70
C GLY A 195 6.54 -9.97 18.09
N CYS A 196 5.29 -10.37 18.32
CA CYS A 196 4.58 -10.27 19.61
C CYS A 196 3.93 -11.62 19.97
N PHE A 197 4.70 -12.49 20.62
CA PHE A 197 4.18 -13.48 21.58
C PHE A 197 4.81 -13.15 22.94
N THR A 198 4.49 -11.99 23.50
CA THR A 198 4.75 -11.75 24.92
C THR A 198 3.53 -12.22 25.71
N SER A 199 3.68 -13.44 26.24
CA SER A 199 3.00 -14.04 27.39
C SER A 199 1.47 -14.24 27.33
N SER A 200 1.05 -15.32 26.67
CA SER A 200 0.24 -16.34 27.38
C SER A 200 1.13 -17.54 27.69
N ARG A 201 1.96 -17.40 28.74
CA ARG A 201 2.40 -18.58 29.48
C ARG A 201 1.11 -19.24 30.00
N GLU A 202 0.97 -20.53 29.72
CA GLU A 202 -0.12 -21.43 30.12
C GLU A 202 -1.27 -21.60 29.12
N LYS A 203 -1.46 -22.88 28.75
CA LYS A 203 -2.56 -23.49 27.99
C LYS A 203 -2.50 -23.36 26.48
N LEU A 204 -1.54 -24.08 25.88
CA LEU A 204 -1.80 -25.03 24.79
C LEU A 204 -0.59 -25.96 24.71
N GLY A 205 -0.72 -27.14 25.30
CA GLY A 205 0.29 -28.19 25.26
C GLY A 205 0.46 -28.72 23.84
N LYS A 206 1.36 -28.10 23.08
CA LYS A 206 2.23 -28.69 22.05
C LYS A 206 3.05 -27.54 21.44
N GLU A 207 4.30 -27.50 21.85
CA GLU A 207 5.31 -26.58 21.36
C GLU A 207 5.52 -26.75 19.85
N ILE A 208 5.26 -25.71 19.08
CA ILE A 208 5.87 -25.51 17.76
C ILE A 208 6.69 -24.24 17.86
N TYR A 209 8.00 -24.43 18.05
CA TYR A 209 8.98 -23.36 18.03
C TYR A 209 9.29 -22.98 16.58
N PHE A 210 9.12 -21.70 16.24
CA PHE A 210 9.85 -21.06 15.14
C PHE A 210 10.48 -19.77 15.67
N GLY A 211 11.54 -19.95 16.45
CA GLY A 211 12.47 -18.88 16.81
C GLY A 211 13.88 -19.37 16.49
N ASN A 212 14.48 -18.84 15.42
CA ASN A 212 15.94 -18.77 15.38
C ASN A 212 16.33 -17.63 16.33
N GLU A 213 16.63 -17.98 17.58
CA GLU A 213 17.39 -17.14 18.48
C GLU A 213 18.81 -16.99 17.93
N GLN A 214 19.01 -15.94 17.15
CA GLN A 214 20.28 -15.22 17.19
C GLN A 214 19.96 -13.76 17.49
N GLU A 215 20.30 -13.35 18.71
CA GLU A 215 20.56 -11.95 19.03
C GLU A 215 21.50 -11.39 17.96
N VAL A 216 21.02 -10.44 17.18
CA VAL A 216 21.92 -9.45 16.59
C VAL A 216 21.43 -8.08 17.02
N VAL A 217 22.12 -7.54 18.01
CA VAL A 217 22.14 -6.12 18.29
C VAL A 217 22.75 -5.44 17.06
N PHE A 218 21.92 -4.85 16.20
CA PHE A 218 22.38 -3.82 15.27
C PHE A 218 21.91 -2.46 15.78
N SER A 219 22.82 -1.80 16.48
CA SER A 219 22.82 -0.37 16.73
C SER A 219 22.83 0.39 15.40
N ALA A 220 22.20 1.57 15.43
CA ALA A 220 22.17 2.56 14.37
C ALA A 220 23.46 2.65 13.54
N GLY A 221 23.33 2.41 12.24
CA GLY A 221 24.34 2.62 11.23
C GLY A 221 23.64 2.64 9.89
N ALA A 222 23.58 3.81 9.27
CA ALA A 222 23.27 3.89 7.86
C ALA A 222 24.34 3.10 7.05
N VAL A 223 23.95 2.80 5.81
CA VAL A 223 24.76 2.54 4.61
C VAL A 223 25.00 1.07 4.22
N ASN A 224 24.72 0.84 2.92
CA ASN A 224 25.20 -0.17 1.96
C ASN A 224 24.30 -1.38 1.63
N TYR A 225 23.66 -1.26 0.45
CA TYR A 225 23.64 -2.28 -0.60
C TYR A 225 24.85 -3.22 -0.47
N GLU A 226 24.62 -4.47 -0.04
CA GLU A 226 25.41 -5.68 -0.33
C GLU A 226 25.12 -6.74 0.76
N GLY A 227 23.94 -7.37 0.66
CA GLY A 227 23.56 -8.52 1.49
C GLY A 227 22.72 -9.46 0.66
N ARG A 228 23.36 -10.46 0.04
CA ARG A 228 22.74 -11.39 -0.92
C ARG A 228 21.58 -12.15 -0.26
N ALA A 229 20.37 -11.89 -0.73
CA ALA A 229 19.20 -12.70 -0.44
C ALA A 229 19.35 -14.11 -1.08
N PRO A 230 18.79 -15.17 -0.48
CA PRO A 230 18.95 -16.54 -0.97
C PRO A 230 18.26 -16.75 -2.33
N TYR A 231 18.97 -17.51 -3.18
CA TYR A 231 18.77 -17.71 -4.60
C TYR A 231 17.36 -18.20 -5.02
N VAL A 232 16.69 -17.40 -5.85
CA VAL A 232 15.95 -17.91 -7.01
C VAL A 232 16.97 -18.62 -7.91
N SER A 233 16.62 -19.76 -8.54
CA SER A 233 17.61 -20.51 -9.30
C SER A 233 18.23 -19.63 -10.39
N GLU A 234 19.54 -19.72 -10.57
CA GLU A 234 20.31 -18.93 -11.55
C GLU A 234 19.64 -18.97 -12.93
N LYS A 235 19.14 -20.15 -13.32
CA LYS A 235 18.38 -20.38 -14.55
C LYS A 235 17.08 -19.57 -14.67
N GLU A 236 16.36 -19.35 -13.59
CA GLU A 236 15.11 -18.56 -13.59
C GLU A 236 15.40 -17.06 -13.66
N LEU A 237 16.49 -16.61 -13.02
CA LEU A 237 16.99 -15.24 -13.12
C LEU A 237 17.56 -14.96 -14.51
N GLU A 238 18.30 -15.88 -15.09
CA GLU A 238 18.80 -15.82 -16.47
C GLU A 238 17.65 -15.75 -17.48
N ALA A 239 16.61 -16.57 -17.32
CA ALA A 239 15.47 -16.54 -18.23
C ALA A 239 14.68 -15.22 -18.15
N ALA A 240 14.51 -14.67 -16.94
CA ALA A 240 13.89 -13.36 -16.77
C ALA A 240 14.76 -12.23 -17.32
N ALA A 241 16.08 -12.29 -17.06
CA ALA A 241 17.07 -11.35 -17.58
C ALA A 241 17.15 -11.40 -19.11
N ASP A 242 17.07 -12.58 -19.73
CA ASP A 242 17.04 -12.74 -21.20
C ASP A 242 15.77 -12.16 -21.81
N GLN A 243 14.62 -12.31 -21.16
CA GLN A 243 13.38 -11.70 -21.64
C GLN A 243 13.37 -10.19 -21.47
N LEU A 244 13.88 -9.69 -20.34
CA LEU A 244 14.09 -8.26 -20.09
C LEU A 244 15.10 -7.67 -21.06
N LYS A 245 16.21 -8.36 -21.28
CA LYS A 245 17.25 -7.97 -22.23
C LYS A 245 16.70 -7.95 -23.66
N LYS A 246 15.95 -8.96 -24.09
CA LYS A 246 15.26 -8.93 -25.39
C LYS A 246 14.28 -7.76 -25.49
N ALA A 247 13.53 -7.45 -24.43
CA ALA A 247 12.62 -6.30 -24.42
C ALA A 247 13.37 -4.96 -24.44
N VAL A 248 14.51 -4.86 -23.76
CA VAL A 248 15.38 -3.67 -23.71
C VAL A 248 16.15 -3.50 -25.02
N ASP A 249 16.65 -4.56 -25.64
CA ASP A 249 17.36 -4.52 -26.92
C ASP A 249 16.39 -4.08 -28.04
N VAL A 250 15.16 -4.61 -28.06
CA VAL A 250 14.09 -4.12 -28.95
C VAL A 250 13.78 -2.65 -28.68
N PHE A 251 13.70 -2.23 -27.41
CA PHE A 251 13.49 -0.82 -27.06
C PHE A 251 14.65 0.07 -27.53
N ALA A 252 15.90 -0.33 -27.29
CA ALA A 252 17.09 0.42 -27.64
C ALA A 252 17.27 0.56 -29.15
N GLU A 253 17.07 -0.53 -29.91
CA GLU A 253 17.12 -0.49 -31.38
C GLU A 253 16.04 0.43 -31.95
N GLU A 254 14.81 0.38 -31.42
CA GLU A 254 13.73 1.24 -31.90
C GLU A 254 13.88 2.70 -31.45
N TYR A 255 14.45 2.96 -30.27
CA TYR A 255 14.70 4.30 -29.74
C TYR A 255 15.86 4.98 -30.48
N LEU A 256 16.94 4.25 -30.76
CA LEU A 256 18.07 4.72 -31.58
C LEU A 256 17.65 4.96 -33.04
N ASN A 257 16.67 4.21 -33.55
CA ASN A 257 16.10 4.45 -34.88
C ASN A 257 15.17 5.68 -34.93
N LEU A 258 14.59 6.11 -33.81
CA LEU A 258 13.80 7.34 -33.73
C LEU A 258 14.69 8.60 -33.64
N GLU A 259 15.85 8.53 -33.00
CA GLU A 259 16.82 9.64 -32.91
C GLU A 259 17.48 9.99 -34.26
N ASN A 260 17.53 9.05 -35.21
CA ASN A 260 18.09 9.28 -36.54
C ASN A 260 17.13 9.92 -37.55
N GLY A 261 15.91 10.31 -37.14
CA GLY A 261 14.87 10.74 -38.07
C GLY A 261 14.01 11.95 -37.70
N GLN A 262 13.88 12.34 -36.43
CA GLN A 262 13.00 13.45 -36.05
C GLN A 262 13.55 14.29 -34.90
N SER A 263 13.71 15.59 -35.15
CA SER A 263 13.96 16.60 -34.11
C SER A 263 12.80 16.57 -33.10
N PHE A 264 13.12 16.24 -31.85
CA PHE A 264 12.16 16.21 -30.76
C PHE A 264 11.66 17.64 -30.48
N GLN A 265 10.43 17.98 -30.87
CA GLN A 265 9.75 19.10 -30.23
C GLN A 265 9.46 18.68 -28.79
N GLU A 266 9.99 19.43 -27.82
CA GLU A 266 9.78 19.23 -26.39
C GLU A 266 8.32 18.92 -26.09
N ASN A 267 8.05 17.68 -25.67
CA ASN A 267 6.73 17.26 -25.22
C ASN A 267 6.31 18.10 -24.01
N ASP A 268 5.10 18.66 -24.07
CA ASP A 268 4.50 19.61 -23.12
C ASP A 268 4.45 19.08 -21.66
N TYR A 269 4.64 17.77 -21.49
CA TYR A 269 4.69 17.09 -20.19
C TYR A 269 5.96 17.41 -19.38
N MET A 270 7.11 17.60 -20.03
CA MET A 270 8.37 17.99 -19.37
C MET A 270 8.41 19.48 -19.02
N LYS A 271 7.60 20.33 -19.67
CA LYS A 271 7.40 21.72 -19.26
C LYS A 271 6.62 21.82 -17.96
N ARG A 272 5.63 20.96 -17.73
CA ARG A 272 4.82 20.99 -16.49
C ARG A 272 5.58 20.52 -15.25
N SER A 273 6.60 19.66 -15.38
CA SER A 273 7.41 19.25 -14.22
C SER A 273 8.42 20.30 -13.77
N ARG A 274 8.79 21.25 -14.64
CA ARG A 274 9.62 22.42 -14.26
C ARG A 274 8.83 23.50 -13.51
N ILE A 275 7.51 23.53 -13.61
CA ILE A 275 6.65 24.54 -12.96
C ILE A 275 6.51 24.29 -11.44
N TYR A 276 6.89 23.10 -10.94
CA TYR A 276 6.88 22.78 -9.50
C TYR A 276 8.24 22.96 -8.79
N LYS A 277 9.21 23.61 -9.44
CA LYS A 277 10.38 24.20 -8.78
C LYS A 277 10.32 25.72 -8.92
N GLY A 278 9.44 26.32 -8.14
CA GLY A 278 9.35 27.75 -7.85
C GLY A 278 8.92 27.91 -6.41
#